data_AF-A0AAV6PF51-F1
#
_entry.id   AF-A0AAV6PF51-F1
#
_cell.length_a   1.000
_cell.length_b   1.000
_cell.length_c   1.000
_cell.angle_alpha   90.00
_cell.angle_beta   90.00
_cell.angle_gamma   90.00
#
_symmetry.space_group_name_H-M   'P 1'
#
loop_
_entity.id
_entity.type
_entity.pdbx_description
1 polymer ?
#
loop_
_entity_poly.entity_id
_entity_poly.type
_entity_poly.pdbx_seq_one_letter_code
_entity_poly.pdbx_strand_id
1 'polypeptide(L)'
;MTPSSSSSSNYLPLPRRFLFLVLVLLPLLRQDGAAEDAVCGDTFRSTQNDFVLDAEDAAMEGAALLATAHVQSPDDCQRACCGNPSCDLALLQPRASAAVAAASAAENRTCALFSCVHRNRFVCRFVNQAGYHSYIRESVFRKHLAGPTGTGEPIANAGRDVIVQPGKTVTLNGIESLALGDAHISDYHWSVLSGQSGINMEKTDLPDQVSVSDLRPGHYVFQLTVTDSNNQSDDAKVSVLVLGPELSSCEYTHTHTHTLVIHDLRGHCID
;
A
#
# COMPACT_ATOMS: atom_id res chain seq x y z
N MET A 1 -81.78 74.28 -0.81
CA MET A 1 -81.31 74.73 0.51
C MET A 1 -79.90 74.22 0.72
N THR A 2 -78.91 75.08 0.53
CA THR A 2 -77.58 75.00 1.18
C THR A 2 -77.74 75.57 2.62
N PRO A 3 -76.71 75.65 3.49
CA PRO A 3 -75.28 75.34 3.30
C PRO A 3 -74.54 74.65 4.50
N SER A 4 -73.25 74.34 4.25
CA SER A 4 -72.05 74.56 5.12
C SER A 4 -71.95 73.83 6.48
N SER A 5 -70.80 73.33 6.94
CA SER A 5 -69.41 73.84 6.91
C SER A 5 -68.44 72.68 7.24
N SER A 6 -67.45 72.31 6.42
CA SER A 6 -66.08 72.85 6.34
C SER A 6 -65.28 72.87 7.66
N SER A 7 -64.19 72.10 7.72
CA SER A 7 -62.87 72.68 8.03
C SER A 7 -61.77 71.83 7.38
N SER A 8 -61.04 72.50 6.48
CA SER A 8 -59.84 72.03 5.79
C SER A 8 -58.59 72.46 6.56
N SER A 9 -57.42 72.08 6.01
CA SER A 9 -56.12 72.76 6.15
C SER A 9 -55.25 72.30 7.33
N ASN A 10 -53.94 72.02 7.22
CA ASN A 10 -53.01 72.25 6.11
C ASN A 10 -51.59 71.69 6.44
N TYR A 11 -50.86 71.35 5.37
CA TYR A 11 -49.40 71.42 5.14
C TYR A 11 -48.34 70.58 5.94
N LEU A 12 -47.57 69.83 5.13
CA LEU A 12 -46.14 69.46 5.19
C LEU A 12 -45.21 70.63 5.69
N PRO A 13 -43.89 70.46 6.00
CA PRO A 13 -42.92 69.43 5.58
C PRO A 13 -41.88 68.95 6.64
N LEU A 14 -41.02 67.99 6.25
CA LEU A 14 -39.80 67.56 6.97
C LEU A 14 -38.83 68.73 7.25
N PRO A 15 -37.99 68.60 8.31
CA PRO A 15 -36.62 69.07 8.27
C PRO A 15 -35.60 67.92 8.31
N ARG A 16 -34.76 67.98 7.28
CA ARG A 16 -33.40 67.50 7.14
C ARG A 16 -32.56 67.49 8.43
N ARG A 17 -31.70 66.45 8.51
CA ARG A 17 -30.44 66.31 9.26
C ARG A 17 -30.55 65.84 10.72
N PHE A 18 -30.49 64.52 10.88
CA PHE A 18 -29.61 63.95 11.89
C PHE A 18 -28.73 62.89 11.24
N LEU A 19 -27.45 63.21 11.18
CA LEU A 19 -26.34 62.32 10.87
C LEU A 19 -26.27 61.28 11.99
N PHE A 20 -26.92 60.13 11.82
CA PHE A 20 -26.65 58.96 12.65
C PHE A 20 -25.93 57.92 11.80
N LEU A 21 -24.70 57.68 12.24
CA LEU A 21 -23.72 56.74 11.74
C LEU A 21 -24.28 55.32 11.93
N VAL A 22 -25.02 54.80 10.95
CA VAL A 22 -25.42 53.39 10.92
C VAL A 22 -24.23 52.60 10.41
N LEU A 23 -23.48 52.01 11.35
CA LEU A 23 -22.53 50.93 11.10
C LEU A 23 -23.27 49.80 10.37
N VAL A 24 -23.04 49.71 9.06
CA VAL A 24 -23.48 48.59 8.23
C VAL A 24 -22.68 47.37 8.67
N LEU A 25 -23.20 46.61 9.62
CA LEU A 25 -22.85 45.20 9.79
C LEU A 25 -23.53 44.43 8.65
N LEU A 26 -22.93 44.52 7.45
CA LEU A 26 -23.09 43.48 6.44
C LEU A 26 -22.51 42.22 7.08
N PRO A 27 -23.31 41.16 7.33
CA PRO A 27 -22.68 39.86 7.47
C PRO A 27 -22.02 39.62 6.12
N LEU A 28 -20.69 39.61 6.12
CA LEU A 28 -19.95 39.01 5.02
C LEU A 28 -20.65 37.68 4.76
N LEU A 29 -21.16 37.51 3.54
CA LEU A 29 -21.40 36.20 2.98
C LEU A 29 -20.07 35.47 3.12
N ARG A 30 -19.88 34.80 4.25
CA ARG A 30 -19.04 33.63 4.32
C ARG A 30 -19.83 32.65 3.47
N GLN A 31 -19.58 32.71 2.16
CA GLN A 31 -19.53 31.49 1.41
C GLN A 31 -18.49 30.65 2.15
N ASP A 32 -18.95 29.92 3.16
CA ASP A 32 -18.46 28.58 3.36
C ASP A 32 -18.77 27.90 2.03
N GLY A 33 -17.86 28.10 1.07
CA GLY A 33 -17.47 27.03 0.21
C GLY A 33 -17.03 25.95 1.18
N ALA A 34 -17.99 25.16 1.65
CA ALA A 34 -17.84 23.75 1.58
C ALA A 34 -17.29 23.52 0.18
N ALA A 35 -15.96 23.39 0.10
CA ALA A 35 -15.39 22.43 -0.82
C ALA A 35 -16.36 21.27 -0.73
N GLU A 36 -16.94 20.86 -1.86
CA GLU A 36 -17.52 19.53 -1.92
C GLU A 36 -16.48 18.64 -1.25
N ASP A 37 -16.77 18.23 -0.02
CA ASP A 37 -16.13 17.08 0.57
C ASP A 37 -16.46 16.04 -0.49
N ALA A 38 -15.49 15.79 -1.36
CA ALA A 38 -15.50 14.65 -2.23
C ALA A 38 -15.44 13.50 -1.24
N VAL A 39 -16.62 13.17 -0.70
CA VAL A 39 -16.87 11.99 0.09
C VAL A 39 -16.28 10.92 -0.79
N CYS A 40 -15.19 10.34 -0.29
CA CYS A 40 -14.47 9.35 -1.03
C CYS A 40 -15.49 8.28 -1.44
N GLY A 41 -15.88 8.24 -2.72
CA GLY A 41 -16.85 7.28 -3.21
C GLY A 41 -16.31 5.85 -3.16
N ASP A 42 -15.00 5.73 -2.93
CA ASP A 42 -14.29 4.48 -2.83
C ASP A 42 -14.16 4.04 -1.38
N THR A 43 -14.65 2.83 -1.13
CA THR A 43 -14.32 2.09 0.08
C THR A 43 -12.84 1.68 0.00
N PHE A 44 -12.13 1.75 1.12
CA PHE A 44 -10.79 1.18 1.24
C PHE A 44 -10.87 -0.12 2.03
N ARG A 45 -10.21 -1.16 1.51
CA ARG A 45 -10.04 -2.41 2.24
C ARG A 45 -8.77 -2.30 3.07
N SER A 46 -8.93 -2.32 4.39
CA SER A 46 -7.81 -2.55 5.29
C SER A 46 -7.41 -4.00 5.15
N THR A 47 -6.18 -4.26 4.75
CA THR A 47 -5.64 -5.61 4.81
C THR A 47 -5.40 -5.92 6.30
N GLN A 48 -6.11 -6.88 6.88
CA GLN A 48 -6.10 -7.11 8.33
C GLN A 48 -4.77 -7.64 8.90
N ASN A 49 -3.77 -7.93 8.05
CA ASN A 49 -2.53 -8.58 8.48
C ASN A 49 -1.28 -7.81 7.98
N ASP A 50 -0.92 -6.69 8.61
CA ASP A 50 0.47 -6.18 8.62
C ASP A 50 1.22 -6.09 7.27
N PHE A 51 0.50 -5.93 6.15
CA PHE A 51 1.08 -5.94 4.80
C PHE A 51 1.86 -4.64 4.56
N VAL A 52 3.15 -4.73 4.25
CA VAL A 52 4.05 -3.63 3.91
C VAL A 52 4.50 -3.79 2.49
N LEU A 53 4.51 -2.69 1.74
CA LEU A 53 5.05 -2.70 0.40
C LEU A 53 6.56 -2.99 0.45
N ASP A 54 7.01 -4.00 -0.27
CA ASP A 54 8.42 -4.06 -0.67
C ASP A 54 8.64 -2.98 -1.74
N ALA A 55 8.97 -1.77 -1.28
CA ALA A 55 8.98 -0.57 -2.12
C ALA A 55 10.08 -0.63 -3.20
N GLU A 56 11.16 -1.37 -2.97
CA GLU A 56 12.27 -1.48 -3.93
C GLU A 56 11.91 -2.47 -5.05
N ASP A 57 11.40 -3.65 -4.69
CA ASP A 57 10.87 -4.63 -5.67
C ASP A 57 9.69 -4.07 -6.45
N ALA A 58 8.74 -3.42 -5.77
CA ALA A 58 7.57 -2.83 -6.40
C ALA A 58 7.96 -1.71 -7.38
N ALA A 59 8.96 -0.88 -7.04
CA ALA A 59 9.43 0.18 -7.93
C ALA A 59 10.07 -0.38 -9.21
N MET A 60 10.85 -1.47 -9.11
CA MET A 60 11.40 -2.15 -10.30
C MET A 60 10.31 -2.67 -11.24
N GLU A 61 9.14 -3.02 -10.71
CA GLU A 61 7.99 -3.50 -11.49
C GLU A 61 7.03 -2.39 -11.96
N GLY A 62 7.35 -1.14 -11.64
CA GLY A 62 6.63 0.04 -12.11
C GLY A 62 5.62 0.60 -11.12
N ALA A 63 5.65 0.18 -9.85
CA ALA A 63 4.99 0.93 -8.77
C ALA A 63 5.68 2.29 -8.59
N ALA A 64 4.92 3.30 -8.19
CA ALA A 64 5.45 4.64 -7.98
C ALA A 64 5.01 5.18 -6.62
N LEU A 65 5.98 5.70 -5.84
CA LEU A 65 5.68 6.52 -4.66
C LEU A 65 5.16 7.88 -5.16
N LEU A 66 3.90 8.19 -4.87
CA LEU A 66 3.21 9.39 -5.31
C LEU A 66 3.44 10.55 -4.34
N ALA A 67 3.33 10.27 -3.05
CA ALA A 67 3.48 11.27 -2.00
C ALA A 67 3.71 10.61 -0.63
N THR A 68 4.25 11.39 0.29
CA THR A 68 4.32 11.05 1.71
C THR A 68 3.59 12.14 2.49
N ALA A 69 2.67 11.76 3.37
CA ALA A 69 1.87 12.64 4.20
C ALA A 69 2.08 12.32 5.68
N HIS A 70 2.04 13.35 6.53
CA HIS A 70 1.97 13.18 7.97
C HIS A 70 0.53 13.25 8.41
N VAL A 71 0.04 12.19 9.04
CA VAL A 71 -1.38 11.99 9.36
C VAL A 71 -1.57 11.65 10.83
N GLN A 72 -2.70 12.04 11.40
CA GLN A 72 -3.03 11.75 12.80
C GLN A 72 -3.83 10.47 12.96
N SER A 73 -4.54 10.05 11.91
CA SER A 73 -5.39 8.87 11.91
C SER A 73 -5.23 8.02 10.64
N PRO A 74 -5.61 6.72 10.70
CA PRO A 74 -5.83 5.90 9.51
C PRO A 74 -6.74 6.53 8.46
N ASP A 75 -7.82 7.19 8.89
CA ASP A 75 -8.80 7.80 7.99
C ASP A 75 -8.21 8.99 7.23
N ASP A 76 -7.30 9.74 7.85
CA ASP A 76 -6.53 10.79 7.17
C ASP A 76 -5.64 10.21 6.06
N CYS A 77 -5.03 9.04 6.30
CA CYS A 77 -4.18 8.36 5.30
C CYS A 77 -5.01 7.89 4.09
N GLN A 78 -6.19 7.30 4.35
CA GLN A 78 -7.12 6.91 3.29
C GLN A 78 -7.65 8.13 2.52
N ARG A 79 -8.01 9.22 3.21
CA ARG A 79 -8.44 10.48 2.57
C ARG A 79 -7.34 11.08 1.69
N ALA A 80 -6.08 11.05 2.14
CA ALA A 80 -4.95 11.52 1.35
C ALA A 80 -4.79 10.72 0.04
N CYS A 81 -4.93 9.39 0.10
CA CYS A 81 -4.96 8.55 -1.09
C CYS A 81 -6.18 8.82 -1.96
N CYS A 82 -7.35 9.06 -1.36
CA CYS A 82 -8.57 9.33 -2.10
C CYS A 82 -8.48 10.60 -2.94
N GLY A 83 -7.83 11.66 -2.42
CA GLY A 83 -7.59 12.89 -3.16
C GLY A 83 -6.63 12.75 -4.35
N ASN A 84 -6.00 11.60 -4.53
CA ASN A 84 -5.10 11.32 -5.64
C ASN A 84 -5.67 10.18 -6.53
N PRO A 85 -6.09 10.47 -7.78
CA PRO A 85 -6.70 9.47 -8.66
C PRO A 85 -5.73 8.36 -9.11
N SER A 86 -4.42 8.57 -8.99
CA SER A 86 -3.40 7.56 -9.28
C SER A 86 -3.04 6.70 -8.06
N CYS A 87 -3.55 7.04 -6.87
CA CYS A 87 -3.26 6.29 -5.66
C CYS A 87 -4.13 5.04 -5.57
N ASP A 88 -3.46 3.89 -5.56
CA ASP A 88 -4.06 2.56 -5.46
C ASP A 88 -3.90 1.97 -4.05
N LEU A 89 -2.82 2.37 -3.36
CA LEU A 89 -2.41 1.86 -2.05
C LEU A 89 -1.95 3.01 -1.13
N ALA A 90 -2.42 3.02 0.11
CA ALA A 90 -1.91 3.86 1.19
C ALA A 90 -1.29 2.99 2.29
N LEU A 91 -0.02 3.26 2.63
CA LEU A 91 0.73 2.54 3.65
C LEU A 91 0.99 3.44 4.85
N LEU A 92 0.45 3.07 6.00
CA LEU A 92 0.59 3.80 7.25
C LEU A 92 1.65 3.12 8.15
N GLN A 93 2.69 3.85 8.49
CA GLN A 93 3.74 3.37 9.40
C GLN A 93 3.21 3.14 10.82
N PRO A 94 3.80 2.22 11.61
CA PRO A 94 3.50 2.06 13.03
C PRO A 94 3.73 3.37 13.78
N ARG A 95 3.01 3.53 14.91
CA ARG A 95 3.40 4.56 15.87
C ARG A 95 4.82 4.26 16.35
N ALA A 96 5.64 5.29 16.49
CA ALA A 96 6.95 5.15 17.11
C ALA A 96 6.77 4.42 18.45
N SER A 97 7.63 3.43 18.74
CA SER A 97 7.54 2.70 20.00
C SER A 97 7.58 3.67 21.18
N ALA A 98 6.96 3.30 22.31
CA ALA A 98 6.95 4.13 23.51
C ALA A 98 8.35 4.57 23.99
N ALA A 99 9.41 3.85 23.56
CA ALA A 99 10.81 4.19 23.80
C ALA A 99 11.32 5.40 22.99
N VAL A 100 10.70 5.72 21.86
CA VAL A 100 11.06 6.85 20.97
C VAL A 100 10.03 7.99 21.07
N ALA A 101 8.79 7.69 21.48
CA ALA A 101 7.67 8.63 21.54
C ALA A 101 7.71 9.67 22.70
N ALA A 102 8.67 9.57 23.63
CA ALA A 102 8.76 10.47 24.79
C ALA A 102 9.10 11.94 24.45
N ALA A 103 9.28 12.30 23.17
CA ALA A 103 9.75 13.61 22.74
C ALA A 103 8.76 14.49 21.96
N SER A 104 7.57 14.04 21.54
CA SER A 104 6.64 14.93 20.80
C SER A 104 5.16 14.61 20.98
N ALA A 105 4.43 15.59 21.53
CA ALA A 105 2.98 15.56 21.80
C ALA A 105 2.08 15.72 20.55
N ALA A 106 2.49 15.16 19.40
CA ALA A 106 1.64 14.96 18.24
C ALA A 106 2.25 13.79 17.46
N GLU A 107 1.78 12.57 17.69
CA GLU A 107 2.25 11.39 16.96
C GLU A 107 1.68 11.40 15.53
N ASN A 108 2.16 12.35 14.72
CA ASN A 108 1.96 12.32 13.28
C ASN A 108 2.65 11.05 12.75
N ARG A 109 1.85 10.12 12.23
CA ARG A 109 2.32 8.91 11.55
C ARG A 109 2.65 9.26 10.10
N THR A 110 3.63 8.58 9.54
CA THR A 110 3.94 8.71 8.11
C THR A 110 3.00 7.81 7.31
N CYS A 111 2.32 8.39 6.33
CA CYS A 111 1.50 7.72 5.33
C CYS A 111 2.18 7.86 3.97
N ALA A 112 2.51 6.75 3.32
CA ALA A 112 3.06 6.72 1.97
C ALA A 112 2.00 6.29 0.97
N LEU A 113 1.86 7.03 -0.12
CA LEU A 113 0.86 6.81 -1.17
C LEU A 113 1.52 6.23 -2.41
N PHE A 114 1.00 5.12 -2.93
CA PHE A 114 1.58 4.43 -4.07
C PHE A 114 0.57 4.24 -5.20
N SER A 115 1.07 4.35 -6.44
CA SER A 115 0.43 3.74 -7.60
C SER A 115 0.98 2.32 -7.75
N CYS A 116 0.08 1.35 -7.72
CA CYS A 116 0.39 -0.08 -7.73
C CYS A 116 -0.07 -0.76 -9.00
N VAL A 117 -0.82 -0.07 -9.87
CA VAL A 117 -1.29 -0.62 -11.13
C VAL A 117 -0.38 -0.16 -12.28
N HIS A 118 0.44 -1.08 -12.79
CA HIS A 118 1.28 -0.86 -13.96
C HIS A 118 0.79 -1.74 -15.12
N ARG A 119 0.51 -1.14 -16.28
CA ARG A 119 0.03 -1.86 -17.50
C ARG A 119 -1.13 -2.84 -17.23
N ASN A 120 -2.11 -2.41 -16.43
CA ASN A 120 -3.29 -3.21 -16.04
C ASN A 120 -2.96 -4.47 -15.21
N ARG A 121 -1.81 -4.51 -14.53
CA ARG A 121 -1.46 -5.49 -13.50
C ARG A 121 -1.16 -4.78 -12.18
N PHE A 122 -1.50 -5.42 -11.07
CA PHE A 122 -1.07 -4.98 -9.76
C PHE A 122 0.35 -5.50 -9.51
N VAL A 123 1.28 -4.59 -9.21
CA VAL A 123 2.72 -4.87 -9.10
C VAL A 123 3.28 -4.62 -7.70
N CYS A 124 2.47 -4.05 -6.81
CA CYS A 124 2.86 -3.90 -5.41
C CYS A 124 2.93 -5.27 -4.74
N ARG A 125 4.09 -5.60 -4.19
CA ARG A 125 4.31 -6.82 -3.40
C ARG A 125 4.18 -6.49 -1.93
N PHE A 126 3.50 -7.35 -1.20
CA PHE A 126 3.39 -7.19 0.23
C PHE A 126 4.31 -8.16 0.98
N VAL A 127 5.03 -7.62 1.96
CA VAL A 127 5.76 -8.34 2.99
C VAL A 127 5.07 -8.05 4.31
N ASN A 128 4.88 -9.04 5.16
CA ASN A 128 4.25 -8.75 6.45
C ASN A 128 5.31 -8.15 7.41
N GLN A 129 5.03 -6.98 7.98
CA GLN A 129 5.82 -6.34 9.03
C GLN A 129 4.91 -5.76 10.10
N ALA A 130 5.17 -6.16 11.35
CA ALA A 130 4.34 -5.80 12.49
C ALA A 130 4.12 -4.28 12.63
N GLY A 131 2.86 -3.88 12.75
CA GLY A 131 2.45 -2.53 13.11
C GLY A 131 2.26 -1.57 11.94
N TYR A 132 2.53 -2.00 10.71
CA TYR A 132 2.14 -1.27 9.51
C TYR A 132 0.69 -1.60 9.13
N HIS A 133 0.00 -0.63 8.53
CA HIS A 133 -1.33 -0.86 7.96
C HIS A 133 -1.38 -0.46 6.51
N SER A 134 -1.91 -1.33 5.67
CA SER A 134 -2.10 -1.08 4.24
C SER A 134 -3.58 -0.94 3.90
N TYR A 135 -3.90 0.05 3.08
CA TYR A 135 -5.23 0.36 2.61
C TYR A 135 -5.24 0.35 1.08
N ILE A 136 -5.96 -0.59 0.50
CA ILE A 136 -6.08 -0.74 -0.95
C ILE A 136 -7.45 -0.21 -1.36
N ARG A 137 -7.51 0.54 -2.47
CA ARG A 137 -8.77 1.00 -3.04
C ARG A 137 -9.62 -0.22 -3.46
N GLU A 138 -10.89 -0.27 -3.06
CA GLU A 138 -11.77 -1.42 -3.31
C GLU A 138 -11.89 -1.76 -4.81
N SER A 139 -11.91 -0.75 -5.68
CA SER A 139 -11.95 -0.96 -7.14
C SER A 139 -10.69 -1.65 -7.69
N VAL A 140 -9.52 -1.30 -7.15
CA VAL A 140 -8.24 -1.96 -7.47
C VAL A 140 -8.24 -3.38 -6.92
N PHE A 141 -8.65 -3.55 -5.66
CA PHE A 141 -8.75 -4.85 -5.01
C PHE A 141 -9.64 -5.80 -5.83
N ARG A 142 -10.88 -5.41 -6.14
CA ARG A 142 -11.81 -6.25 -6.91
C ARG A 142 -11.30 -6.64 -8.28
N LYS A 143 -10.56 -5.75 -8.94
CA LYS A 143 -10.11 -5.97 -10.31
C LYS A 143 -8.83 -6.81 -10.39
N HIS A 144 -7.93 -6.66 -9.41
CA HIS A 144 -6.58 -7.20 -9.51
C HIS A 144 -6.20 -8.19 -8.41
N LEU A 145 -6.91 -8.20 -7.28
CA LEU A 145 -6.56 -8.98 -6.09
C LEU A 145 -7.71 -9.85 -5.58
N ALA A 146 -8.94 -9.64 -6.02
CA ALA A 146 -10.04 -10.52 -5.68
C ALA A 146 -9.77 -11.90 -6.27
N GLY A 147 -9.57 -12.87 -5.37
CA GLY A 147 -9.52 -14.27 -5.73
C GLY A 147 -10.84 -14.75 -6.33
N PRO A 148 -10.86 -15.97 -6.90
CA PRO A 148 -12.08 -16.57 -7.40
C PRO A 148 -13.14 -16.64 -6.30
N THR A 149 -14.36 -16.18 -6.60
CA THR A 149 -15.49 -16.25 -5.68
C THR A 149 -16.14 -17.63 -5.79
N GLY A 150 -16.09 -18.44 -4.74
CA GLY A 150 -16.68 -19.78 -4.71
C GLY A 150 -16.26 -20.56 -3.47
N THR A 151 -16.80 -21.76 -3.28
CA THR A 151 -16.30 -22.73 -2.28
C THR A 151 -15.32 -23.68 -2.94
N GLY A 152 -14.19 -23.98 -2.30
CA GLY A 152 -13.20 -24.92 -2.84
C GLY A 152 -11.96 -25.00 -1.98
N GLU A 153 -10.96 -25.72 -2.47
CA GLU A 153 -9.62 -25.80 -1.88
C GLU A 153 -8.98 -24.40 -1.82
N PRO A 154 -8.11 -24.12 -0.84
CA PRO A 154 -7.35 -22.87 -0.84
C PRO A 154 -6.50 -22.77 -2.10
N ILE A 155 -6.04 -21.56 -2.39
CA ILE A 155 -5.07 -21.30 -3.46
C ILE A 155 -3.76 -20.95 -2.78
N ALA A 156 -2.77 -21.83 -2.89
CA ALA A 156 -1.43 -21.58 -2.39
C ALA A 156 -0.68 -20.65 -3.36
N ASN A 157 0.06 -19.70 -2.80
CA ASN A 157 0.97 -18.84 -3.55
C ASN A 157 2.28 -18.70 -2.77
N ALA A 158 3.34 -19.33 -3.28
CA ALA A 158 4.67 -19.33 -2.67
C ALA A 158 5.49 -18.05 -2.97
N GLY A 159 4.88 -17.07 -3.64
CA GLY A 159 5.56 -15.89 -4.16
C GLY A 159 6.32 -16.16 -5.44
N ARG A 160 7.06 -15.15 -5.90
CA ARG A 160 7.89 -15.22 -7.10
C ARG A 160 9.25 -15.83 -6.82
N ASP A 161 9.85 -16.38 -7.87
CA ASP A 161 11.23 -16.84 -7.86
C ASP A 161 12.19 -15.72 -7.42
N VAL A 162 13.22 -16.10 -6.66
CA VAL A 162 14.17 -15.17 -6.03
C VAL A 162 15.57 -15.40 -6.61
N ILE A 163 16.27 -14.33 -6.95
CA ILE A 163 17.67 -14.37 -7.35
C ILE A 163 18.48 -13.58 -6.31
N VAL A 164 19.50 -14.21 -5.71
CA VAL A 164 20.34 -13.56 -4.70
C VAL A 164 21.82 -13.84 -4.90
N GLN A 165 22.64 -12.94 -4.35
CA GLN A 165 24.08 -13.16 -4.21
C GLN A 165 24.38 -14.16 -3.08
N PRO A 166 25.54 -14.84 -3.11
CA PRO A 166 25.96 -15.75 -2.05
C PRO A 166 25.98 -15.10 -0.66
N GLY A 167 25.61 -15.87 0.36
CA GLY A 167 25.62 -15.42 1.75
C GLY A 167 24.48 -14.48 2.14
N LYS A 168 23.51 -14.24 1.25
CA LYS A 168 22.26 -13.55 1.58
C LYS A 168 21.23 -14.51 2.14
N THR A 169 20.54 -14.06 3.18
CA THR A 169 19.33 -14.71 3.69
C THR A 169 18.15 -14.37 2.79
N VAL A 170 17.29 -15.34 2.51
CA VAL A 170 16.09 -15.18 1.70
C VAL A 170 14.87 -15.42 2.58
N THR A 171 13.93 -14.48 2.58
CA THR A 171 12.62 -14.68 3.21
C THR A 171 11.63 -15.16 2.16
N LEU A 172 11.11 -16.38 2.34
CA LEU A 172 10.00 -16.90 1.54
C LEU A 172 8.69 -16.54 2.22
N ASN A 173 7.69 -16.18 1.42
CA ASN A 173 6.46 -15.58 1.92
C ASN A 173 5.24 -16.12 1.17
N GLY A 174 4.28 -16.67 1.92
CA GLY A 174 3.04 -17.26 1.42
C GLY A 174 1.82 -16.34 1.47
N ILE A 175 2.00 -15.06 1.77
CA ILE A 175 0.92 -14.14 2.17
C ILE A 175 -0.14 -13.88 1.10
N GLU A 176 0.19 -14.12 -0.16
CA GLU A 176 -0.74 -14.00 -1.29
C GLU A 176 -1.61 -15.25 -1.48
N SER A 177 -1.49 -16.23 -0.59
CA SER A 177 -2.36 -17.39 -0.56
C SER A 177 -3.77 -17.00 -0.13
N LEU A 178 -4.78 -17.68 -0.67
CA LEU A 178 -6.18 -17.32 -0.48
C LEU A 178 -7.01 -18.53 -0.06
N ALA A 179 -7.85 -18.35 0.97
CA ALA A 179 -8.95 -19.26 1.24
C ALA A 179 -10.17 -18.85 0.40
N LEU A 180 -10.96 -19.84 -0.02
CA LEU A 180 -12.16 -19.62 -0.83
C LEU A 180 -13.43 -19.61 0.02
N GLY A 181 -14.42 -18.81 -0.38
CA GLY A 181 -15.71 -18.72 0.30
C GLY A 181 -15.63 -17.95 1.61
N ASP A 182 -16.14 -18.54 2.70
CA ASP A 182 -16.10 -18.03 4.06
C ASP A 182 -14.96 -18.64 4.91
N ALA A 183 -14.13 -19.49 4.30
CA ALA A 183 -12.97 -20.08 4.95
C ALA A 183 -11.84 -19.06 5.20
N HIS A 184 -10.92 -19.41 6.10
CA HIS A 184 -9.65 -18.71 6.30
C HIS A 184 -8.50 -19.70 6.31
N ILE A 185 -7.29 -19.23 6.01
CA ILE A 185 -6.09 -20.06 6.08
C ILE A 185 -5.78 -20.34 7.56
N SER A 186 -5.64 -21.62 7.90
CA SER A 186 -5.37 -22.11 9.25
C SER A 186 -3.91 -22.48 9.46
N ASP A 187 -3.18 -22.89 8.40
CA ASP A 187 -1.77 -23.28 8.48
C ASP A 187 -0.98 -22.98 7.19
N TYR A 188 0.31 -22.68 7.37
CA TYR A 188 1.31 -22.57 6.30
C TYR A 188 2.48 -23.49 6.62
N HIS A 189 2.80 -24.39 5.69
CA HIS A 189 3.91 -25.32 5.82
C HIS A 189 4.91 -25.17 4.68
N TRP A 190 6.16 -24.87 5.03
CA TRP A 190 7.26 -24.73 4.07
C TRP A 190 8.20 -25.93 4.12
N SER A 191 8.57 -26.42 2.94
CA SER A 191 9.52 -27.52 2.78
C SER A 191 10.48 -27.29 1.63
N VAL A 192 11.66 -27.89 1.69
CA VAL A 192 12.61 -27.94 0.57
C VAL A 192 12.34 -29.18 -0.27
N LEU A 193 12.08 -29.00 -1.56
CA LEU A 193 11.90 -30.10 -2.51
C LEU A 193 13.21 -30.52 -3.16
N SER A 194 14.06 -29.54 -3.49
CA SER A 194 15.36 -29.79 -4.11
C SER A 194 16.36 -28.68 -3.82
N GLY A 195 17.64 -29.03 -3.85
CA GLY A 195 18.74 -28.14 -3.54
C GLY A 195 19.85 -28.88 -2.78
N GLN A 196 20.93 -28.17 -2.48
CA GLN A 196 22.00 -28.72 -1.65
C GLN A 196 21.56 -28.83 -0.19
N SER A 197 22.09 -29.82 0.54
CA SER A 197 21.84 -29.99 1.97
C SER A 197 22.60 -28.97 2.83
N GLY A 198 22.17 -28.82 4.08
CA GLY A 198 22.77 -27.90 5.04
C GLY A 198 22.24 -26.47 4.97
N ILE A 199 21.10 -26.26 4.29
CA ILE A 199 20.34 -25.02 4.43
C ILE A 199 19.66 -25.00 5.80
N ASN A 200 19.48 -23.79 6.34
CA ASN A 200 18.71 -23.58 7.56
C ASN A 200 17.40 -22.87 7.20
N MET A 201 16.29 -23.35 7.77
CA MET A 201 14.95 -22.78 7.56
C MET A 201 14.32 -22.48 8.92
N GLU A 202 14.13 -21.20 9.22
CA GLU A 202 13.59 -20.74 10.50
C GLU A 202 12.25 -20.03 10.30
N LYS A 203 11.26 -20.39 11.11
CA LYS A 203 9.99 -19.67 11.15
C LYS A 203 10.24 -18.24 11.65
N THR A 204 9.57 -17.27 11.03
CA THR A 204 9.55 -15.90 11.53
C THR A 204 8.44 -15.71 12.57
N ASP A 205 8.28 -14.49 13.08
CA ASP A 205 7.12 -14.13 13.92
C ASP A 205 5.77 -14.21 13.17
N LEU A 206 5.83 -14.36 11.84
CA LEU A 206 4.69 -14.37 10.94
C LEU A 206 4.43 -15.78 10.42
N PRO A 207 3.16 -16.26 10.45
CA PRO A 207 2.83 -17.65 10.15
C PRO A 207 3.12 -18.02 8.70
N ASP A 208 2.99 -17.07 7.78
CA ASP A 208 3.16 -17.22 6.33
C ASP A 208 4.63 -17.20 5.86
N GLN A 209 5.59 -16.94 6.76
CA GLN A 209 6.99 -16.64 6.40
C GLN A 209 8.02 -17.56 7.05
N VAL A 210 9.07 -17.83 6.27
CA VAL A 210 10.29 -18.54 6.69
C VAL A 210 11.52 -17.81 6.17
N SER A 211 12.52 -17.70 7.05
CA SER A 211 13.86 -17.22 6.73
C SER A 211 14.75 -18.41 6.33
N VAL A 212 15.38 -18.32 5.16
CA VAL A 212 16.26 -19.35 4.61
C VAL A 212 17.69 -18.81 4.56
N SER A 213 18.62 -19.47 5.25
CA SER A 213 20.04 -19.13 5.28
C SER A 213 20.93 -20.29 4.84
N ASP A 214 22.24 -20.01 4.78
CA ASP A 214 23.28 -20.98 4.41
C ASP A 214 23.12 -21.53 2.98
N LEU A 215 22.48 -20.73 2.12
CA LEU A 215 22.36 -21.01 0.70
C LEU A 215 23.72 -20.84 0.00
N ARG A 216 24.14 -21.89 -0.71
CA ARG A 216 25.34 -21.90 -1.54
C ARG A 216 24.96 -21.64 -2.99
N PRO A 217 25.90 -21.22 -3.86
CA PRO A 217 25.65 -21.11 -5.28
C PRO A 217 24.95 -22.34 -5.86
N GLY A 218 23.82 -22.13 -6.53
CA GLY A 218 22.97 -23.22 -7.02
C GLY A 218 21.49 -22.84 -7.11
N HIS A 219 20.69 -23.82 -7.51
CA HIS A 219 19.25 -23.70 -7.68
C HIS A 219 18.53 -24.53 -6.60
N TYR A 220 17.56 -23.91 -5.94
CA TYR A 220 16.75 -24.51 -4.89
C TYR A 220 15.27 -24.39 -5.26
N VAL A 221 14.48 -25.40 -4.91
CA VAL A 221 13.02 -25.36 -5.05
C VAL A 221 12.40 -25.62 -3.69
N PHE A 222 11.58 -24.67 -3.25
CA PHE A 222 10.80 -24.76 -2.03
C PHE A 222 9.32 -24.95 -2.38
N GLN A 223 8.59 -25.63 -1.50
CA GLN A 223 7.15 -25.79 -1.59
C GLN A 223 6.49 -25.22 -0.35
N LEU A 224 5.49 -24.37 -0.59
CA LEU A 224 4.50 -23.96 0.38
C LEU A 224 3.29 -24.89 0.25
N THR A 225 2.80 -25.38 1.38
CA THR A 225 1.49 -26.04 1.48
C THR A 225 0.63 -25.21 2.42
N VAL A 226 -0.56 -24.84 1.94
CA VAL A 226 -1.53 -24.01 2.68
C VAL A 226 -2.71 -24.87 3.05
N THR A 227 -3.19 -24.77 4.28
CA THR A 227 -4.41 -25.46 4.74
C THR A 227 -5.44 -24.46 5.22
N ASP A 228 -6.71 -24.65 4.85
CA ASP A 228 -7.82 -23.78 5.25
C ASP A 228 -8.54 -24.29 6.53
N SER A 229 -9.52 -23.52 7.00
CA SER A 229 -10.35 -23.86 8.15
C SER A 229 -11.33 -25.00 7.90
N ASN A 230 -11.51 -25.40 6.64
CA ASN A 230 -12.29 -26.58 6.22
C ASN A 230 -11.39 -27.82 6.05
N ASN A 231 -10.10 -27.72 6.41
CA ASN A 231 -9.10 -28.78 6.32
C ASN A 231 -8.84 -29.24 4.88
N GLN A 232 -9.01 -28.35 3.91
CA GLN A 232 -8.56 -28.51 2.52
C GLN A 232 -7.17 -27.90 2.36
N SER A 233 -6.39 -28.41 1.42
CA SER A 233 -5.02 -27.94 1.20
C SER A 233 -4.68 -27.80 -0.28
N ASP A 234 -3.75 -26.91 -0.57
CA ASP A 234 -3.13 -26.71 -1.89
C ASP A 234 -1.63 -26.44 -1.74
N ASP A 235 -0.85 -26.64 -2.80
CA ASP A 235 0.59 -26.44 -2.81
C ASP A 235 1.08 -25.51 -3.94
N ALA A 236 2.11 -24.72 -3.62
CA ALA A 236 2.77 -23.83 -4.56
C ALA A 236 4.28 -23.93 -4.40
N LYS A 237 5.01 -23.68 -5.48
CA LYS A 237 6.47 -23.80 -5.52
C LYS A 237 7.12 -22.47 -5.86
N VAL A 238 8.29 -22.24 -5.28
CA VAL A 238 9.13 -21.09 -5.56
C VAL A 238 10.58 -21.52 -5.73
N SER A 239 11.25 -20.94 -6.70
CA SER A 239 12.65 -21.21 -7.00
C SER A 239 13.55 -20.13 -6.42
N VAL A 240 14.67 -20.53 -5.82
CA VAL A 240 15.71 -19.60 -5.38
C VAL A 240 17.00 -19.92 -6.12
N LEU A 241 17.49 -18.95 -6.89
CA LEU A 241 18.77 -19.02 -7.58
C LEU A 241 19.81 -18.21 -6.80
N VAL A 242 20.83 -18.89 -6.29
CA VAL A 242 21.99 -18.24 -5.70
C VAL A 242 23.09 -18.16 -6.76
N LEU A 243 23.46 -16.95 -7.13
CA LEU A 243 24.43 -16.68 -8.18
C LEU A 243 25.80 -17.20 -7.78
N GLY A 244 26.37 -18.12 -8.56
CA GLY A 244 27.77 -18.53 -8.42
C GLY A 244 28.71 -17.59 -9.15
N PRO A 245 30.03 -17.72 -8.95
CA PRO A 245 31.04 -17.01 -9.74
C PRO A 245 30.79 -17.19 -11.26
N GLU A 246 30.49 -18.42 -11.71
CA GLU A 246 30.17 -18.75 -13.11
C GLU A 246 28.90 -18.07 -13.68
N LEU A 247 27.94 -17.73 -12.81
CA LEU A 247 26.69 -17.04 -13.19
C LEU A 247 26.75 -15.53 -12.92
N SER A 248 27.82 -15.07 -12.26
CA SER A 248 28.08 -13.65 -11.99
C SER A 248 29.22 -13.11 -12.87
N SER A 249 30.08 -13.97 -13.44
CA SER A 249 31.10 -13.62 -14.43
C SER A 249 30.58 -13.74 -15.85
N CYS A 250 30.26 -12.61 -16.48
CA CYS A 250 30.52 -12.49 -17.91
C CYS A 250 32.05 -12.37 -18.06
N GLU A 251 32.77 -13.48 -18.20
CA GLU A 251 34.19 -13.42 -18.54
C GLU A 251 34.34 -13.29 -20.07
N TYR A 252 34.46 -12.05 -20.56
CA TYR A 252 34.98 -11.80 -21.90
C TYR A 252 36.49 -12.02 -21.86
N THR A 253 36.96 -13.14 -22.40
CA THR A 253 38.39 -13.36 -22.61
C THR A 253 38.86 -12.53 -23.80
N HIS A 254 39.17 -11.26 -23.55
CA HIS A 254 40.10 -10.53 -24.39
C HIS A 254 41.09 -9.76 -23.53
N THR A 255 42.27 -10.38 -23.38
CA THR A 255 43.56 -9.78 -23.02
C THR A 255 43.51 -8.47 -22.22
N HIS A 256 43.74 -8.60 -20.91
CA HIS A 256 44.41 -7.60 -20.08
C HIS A 256 43.77 -6.21 -19.93
N THR A 257 42.55 -6.14 -19.38
CA THR A 257 42.12 -5.04 -18.48
C THR A 257 40.84 -5.45 -17.76
N HIS A 258 40.83 -5.44 -16.42
CA HIS A 258 39.61 -5.65 -15.64
C HIS A 258 38.68 -4.43 -15.80
N THR A 259 37.50 -4.61 -16.39
CA THR A 259 36.41 -3.63 -16.36
C THR A 259 35.15 -4.33 -15.87
N LEU A 260 34.46 -3.70 -14.93
CA LEU A 260 33.22 -4.19 -14.31
C LEU A 260 32.06 -3.94 -15.28
N VAL A 261 31.33 -4.98 -15.67
CA VAL A 261 30.13 -4.89 -16.54
C VAL A 261 28.92 -5.42 -15.76
N ILE A 262 27.77 -4.75 -15.86
CA ILE A 262 26.50 -5.08 -15.19
C ILE A 262 25.62 -5.93 -16.13
N HIS A 263 24.93 -6.94 -15.59
CA HIS A 263 24.03 -7.85 -16.31
C HIS A 263 22.65 -7.23 -16.61
N ASP A 264 22.00 -7.62 -17.73
CA ASP A 264 20.56 -7.43 -17.97
C ASP A 264 19.73 -8.64 -17.47
N LEU A 265 18.44 -8.43 -17.24
CA LEU A 265 17.40 -9.35 -16.74
C LEU A 265 17.22 -10.64 -17.57
N ARG A 266 17.98 -10.83 -18.65
CA ARG A 266 18.02 -12.06 -19.47
C ARG A 266 19.36 -12.79 -19.43
N GLY A 267 20.30 -12.40 -18.57
CA GLY A 267 21.60 -13.05 -18.45
C GLY A 267 22.48 -12.93 -19.71
N HIS A 268 22.24 -11.92 -20.54
CA HIS A 268 23.11 -11.61 -21.69
C HIS A 268 24.06 -10.48 -21.31
N CYS A 269 25.34 -10.62 -21.66
CA CYS A 269 26.34 -9.57 -21.49
C CYS A 269 26.01 -8.42 -22.47
N ILE A 270 25.89 -7.19 -21.95
CA ILE A 270 25.72 -5.98 -22.75
C ILE A 270 27.09 -5.28 -22.83
N ASP A 271 27.53 -4.96 -24.05
CA ASP A 271 28.71 -4.12 -24.35
C ASP A 271 28.49 -2.65 -23.94
#